data_AF-A0AAW4VYJ4-F1
#
_entry.id   AF-A0AAW4VYJ4-F1
#
_cell.length_a   1.000
_cell.length_b   1.000
_cell.length_c   1.000
_cell.angle_alpha   90.00
_cell.angle_beta   90.00
_cell.angle_gamma   90.00
#
_symmetry.space_group_name_H-M   'P 1'
#
loop_
_entity.id
_entity.type
_entity.pdbx_description
1 polymer ?
#
loop_
_entity_poly.entity_id
_entity_poly.type
_entity_poly.pdbx_seq_one_letter_code
_entity_poly.pdbx_strand_id
1 'polypeptide(L)'
;MVLLYLFCAVRLFLPLEFTHTLIAEDDVVYPYIYNLLTRERTMLANKSLTLVLCTVWILGFCVLLFRYARQYRKAIRSVERYAEPWDEQTNALLKQVQQQTRRIIKVQGYTAASVESAFGIGVIHKRIILPDKDYTEAELHYVLLHEYTHFLNHDTIVKLLVTLFCIIFWWNPVVYLLQKDLEQNLEIKCDLSVARTLCSKERAAYLRTILALMKQSDRKHRIPFAAAALFKPDADAAIKERFETVMAYSANRRNRAASAVFTSVFTVLLIASYMVLPQPQFAAPKSTEPQAIDFNSDIAYIKQDHVGEYWLCIQNEQPIKVKKEEADFYQQTGLEVVKK
;
A
#
# COMPACT_ATOMS: atom_id res chain seq x y z
N MET A 1 8.82 -7.60 5.21
CA MET A 1 8.14 -6.29 5.33
C MET A 1 7.84 -5.65 3.97
N VAL A 2 8.82 -5.25 3.15
CA VAL A 2 8.53 -4.63 1.83
C VAL A 2 7.64 -5.48 0.90
N LEU A 3 7.85 -6.81 0.84
CA LEU A 3 6.99 -7.74 0.10
C LEU A 3 5.53 -7.73 0.59
N LEU A 4 5.29 -7.46 1.87
CA LEU A 4 3.94 -7.45 2.44
C LEU A 4 3.16 -6.24 1.95
N TYR A 5 3.82 -5.09 1.94
CA TYR A 5 3.23 -3.87 1.40
C TYR A 5 2.94 -4.00 -0.09
N LEU A 6 3.82 -4.69 -0.83
CA LEU A 6 3.55 -5.04 -2.22
C LEU A 6 2.30 -5.93 -2.35
N PHE A 7 2.14 -6.94 -1.50
CA PHE A 7 0.97 -7.83 -1.52
C PHE A 7 -0.34 -7.07 -1.20
N CYS A 8 -0.32 -6.17 -0.22
CA CYS A 8 -1.47 -5.31 0.07
C CYS A 8 -1.81 -4.40 -1.12
N ALA A 9 -0.79 -3.79 -1.76
CA ALA A 9 -1.00 -2.97 -2.94
C ALA A 9 -1.57 -3.78 -4.11
N VAL A 10 -1.05 -4.98 -4.35
CA VAL A 10 -1.57 -5.93 -5.36
C VAL A 10 -3.03 -6.25 -5.09
N ARG A 11 -3.39 -6.64 -3.86
CA ARG A 11 -4.77 -6.97 -3.51
C ARG A 11 -5.74 -5.81 -3.74
N LEU A 12 -5.26 -4.60 -3.47
CA LEU A 12 -6.06 -3.38 -3.56
C LEU A 12 -6.28 -2.93 -5.02
N PHE A 13 -5.24 -2.99 -5.86
CA PHE A 13 -5.33 -2.51 -7.25
C PHE A 13 -5.81 -3.56 -8.25
N LEU A 14 -5.75 -4.86 -7.90
CA LEU A 14 -6.16 -5.96 -8.78
C LEU A 14 -7.32 -6.71 -8.14
N PRO A 15 -8.58 -6.26 -8.29
CA PRO A 15 -9.76 -7.01 -7.89
C PRO A 15 -10.04 -8.12 -8.92
N LEU A 16 -9.25 -9.19 -8.87
CA LEU A 16 -9.44 -10.38 -9.71
C LEU A 16 -10.53 -11.27 -9.11
N GLU A 17 -11.49 -11.67 -9.93
CA GLU A 17 -12.51 -12.66 -9.59
C GLU A 17 -12.17 -13.98 -10.27
N PHE A 18 -12.06 -15.06 -9.50
CA PHE A 18 -11.78 -16.40 -10.01
C PHE A 18 -13.05 -17.26 -9.97
N THR A 19 -13.15 -18.25 -10.85
CA THR A 19 -14.33 -19.15 -10.97
C THR A 19 -14.63 -19.95 -9.70
N HIS A 20 -13.65 -20.15 -8.82
CA HIS A 20 -13.79 -20.91 -7.57
C HIS A 20 -13.83 -20.01 -6.32
N THR A 21 -14.20 -18.75 -6.47
CA THR A 21 -14.31 -17.81 -5.34
C THR A 21 -15.52 -18.19 -4.47
N LEU A 22 -15.29 -18.39 -3.18
CA LEU A 22 -16.34 -18.57 -2.19
C LEU A 22 -17.00 -17.21 -1.93
N ILE A 23 -18.29 -17.13 -2.25
CA ILE A 23 -19.09 -15.96 -1.95
C ILE A 23 -19.46 -16.02 -0.46
N ALA A 24 -18.95 -15.05 0.30
CA ALA A 24 -19.41 -14.82 1.66
C ALA A 24 -20.61 -13.88 1.59
N GLU A 25 -21.80 -14.47 1.62
CA GLU A 25 -23.06 -13.72 1.58
C GLU A 25 -23.25 -12.95 2.88
N ASP A 26 -23.46 -11.63 2.77
CA ASP A 26 -23.81 -10.75 3.88
C ASP A 26 -25.16 -10.08 3.59
N ASP A 27 -26.08 -10.20 4.54
CA ASP A 27 -27.46 -9.71 4.46
C ASP A 27 -27.68 -8.40 5.24
N VAL A 28 -26.70 -7.94 6.01
CA VAL A 28 -26.84 -6.79 6.93
C VAL A 28 -26.05 -5.56 6.49
N VAL A 29 -24.72 -5.65 6.42
CA VAL A 29 -23.82 -4.49 6.33
C VAL A 29 -23.57 -4.09 4.88
N TYR A 30 -23.19 -5.05 4.05
CA TYR A 30 -22.91 -4.84 2.63
C TYR A 30 -24.15 -4.38 1.87
N PRO A 31 -25.35 -4.98 2.04
CA PRO A 31 -26.56 -4.47 1.41
C PRO A 31 -26.90 -3.05 1.86
N TYR A 32 -26.67 -2.69 3.13
CA TYR A 32 -26.89 -1.33 3.62
C TYR A 32 -25.94 -0.32 2.97
N ILE A 33 -24.64 -0.63 2.89
CA ILE A 33 -23.65 0.23 2.24
C ILE A 33 -23.94 0.35 0.73
N TYR A 34 -24.25 -0.78 0.08
CA TYR A 34 -24.61 -0.81 -1.33
C TYR A 34 -25.82 0.08 -1.57
N ASN A 35 -26.93 -0.14 -0.84
CA ASN A 35 -28.12 0.69 -0.93
C ASN A 35 -27.82 2.15 -0.61
N LEU A 36 -26.95 2.48 0.35
CA LEU A 36 -26.58 3.87 0.62
C LEU A 36 -25.91 4.53 -0.59
N LEU A 37 -25.03 3.81 -1.28
CA LEU A 37 -24.25 4.30 -2.43
C LEU A 37 -25.04 4.31 -3.74
N THR A 38 -25.88 3.30 -3.98
CA THR A 38 -26.59 3.07 -5.25
C THR A 38 -28.03 3.56 -5.25
N ARG A 39 -28.64 3.80 -4.08
CA ARG A 39 -29.98 4.37 -4.01
C ARG A 39 -29.98 5.71 -4.74
N GLU A 40 -30.92 5.87 -5.66
CA GLU A 40 -31.19 7.13 -6.36
C GLU A 40 -31.68 8.18 -5.36
N ARG A 41 -30.76 8.71 -4.55
CA ARG A 41 -31.02 9.90 -3.75
C ARG A 41 -30.78 11.08 -4.66
N THR A 42 -31.86 11.76 -5.02
CA THR A 42 -31.86 13.08 -5.68
C THR A 42 -31.33 14.18 -4.74
N MET A 43 -30.18 13.96 -4.10
CA MET A 43 -29.55 14.93 -3.21
C MET A 43 -28.42 15.65 -3.95
N LEU A 44 -28.61 16.97 -4.12
CA LEU A 44 -27.84 17.93 -4.93
C LEU A 44 -27.84 17.64 -6.44
N ALA A 45 -28.70 18.35 -7.17
CA ALA A 45 -28.62 18.55 -8.63
C ALA A 45 -28.73 17.30 -9.51
N ASN A 46 -29.54 16.31 -9.12
CA ASN A 46 -29.89 15.15 -9.98
C ASN A 46 -28.69 14.26 -10.37
N LYS A 47 -27.65 14.18 -9.52
CA LYS A 47 -26.46 13.34 -9.73
C LYS A 47 -26.40 12.21 -8.69
N SER A 48 -25.91 11.04 -9.09
CA SER A 48 -25.72 9.91 -8.16
C SER A 48 -24.62 10.23 -7.13
N LEU A 49 -24.81 9.77 -5.89
CA LEU A 49 -23.85 9.97 -4.80
C LEU A 49 -22.44 9.48 -5.17
N THR A 50 -22.37 8.37 -5.91
CA THR A 50 -21.13 7.81 -6.47
C THR A 50 -20.37 8.83 -7.32
N LEU A 51 -21.04 9.59 -8.19
CA LEU A 51 -20.39 10.60 -9.03
C LEU A 51 -19.80 11.75 -8.19
N VAL A 52 -20.51 12.17 -7.15
CA VAL A 52 -20.04 13.20 -6.22
C VAL A 52 -18.79 12.71 -5.49
N LEU A 53 -18.80 11.49 -4.94
CA LEU A 53 -17.66 10.89 -4.25
C LEU A 53 -16.45 10.73 -5.17
N CYS A 54 -16.64 10.24 -6.39
CA CYS A 54 -15.57 10.14 -7.40
C CYS A 54 -14.98 11.51 -7.74
N THR A 55 -15.83 12.54 -7.88
CA THR A 55 -15.38 13.90 -8.20
C THR A 55 -14.56 14.49 -7.05
N VAL A 56 -15.02 14.35 -5.80
CA VAL A 56 -14.28 14.76 -4.61
C VAL A 56 -12.94 14.02 -4.52
N TRP A 57 -12.93 12.71 -4.80
CA TRP A 57 -11.72 11.90 -4.77
C TRP A 57 -10.69 12.37 -5.82
N ILE A 58 -11.11 12.55 -7.08
CA ILE A 58 -10.25 13.02 -8.18
C ILE A 58 -9.72 14.43 -7.86
N LEU A 59 -10.57 15.34 -7.38
CA LEU A 59 -10.17 16.69 -7.03
C LEU A 59 -9.11 16.68 -5.92
N GLY A 60 -9.33 15.91 -4.85
CA GLY A 60 -8.37 15.74 -3.76
C GLY A 60 -7.03 15.19 -4.25
N PHE A 61 -7.06 14.13 -5.05
CA PHE A 61 -5.88 13.54 -5.69
C PHE A 61 -5.10 14.56 -6.51
N CYS A 62 -5.76 15.28 -7.43
CA CYS A 62 -5.14 16.27 -8.30
C CYS A 62 -4.52 17.43 -7.51
N VAL A 63 -5.21 17.94 -6.49
CA VAL A 63 -4.71 19.03 -5.64
C VAL A 63 -3.46 18.59 -4.87
N LEU A 64 -3.49 17.41 -4.25
CA LEU A 64 -2.36 16.88 -3.48
C LEU A 64 -1.16 16.55 -4.38
N LEU A 65 -1.41 15.95 -5.56
CA LEU A 65 -0.39 15.67 -6.56
C LEU A 65 0.26 16.96 -7.06
N PHE A 66 -0.53 17.99 -7.37
CA PHE A 66 -0.02 19.28 -7.79
C PHE A 66 0.82 19.96 -6.70
N ARG A 67 0.35 19.93 -5.45
CA ARG A 67 1.10 20.45 -4.29
C ARG A 67 2.43 19.73 -4.13
N TYR A 68 2.43 18.40 -4.18
CA TYR A 68 3.66 17.59 -4.10
C TYR A 68 4.63 17.93 -5.24
N ALA A 69 4.15 17.95 -6.49
CA ALA A 69 4.98 18.27 -7.65
C ALA A 69 5.55 19.70 -7.58
N ARG A 70 4.77 20.67 -7.09
CA ARG A 70 5.25 22.04 -6.88
C ARG A 70 6.31 22.12 -5.78
N GLN A 71 6.12 21.43 -4.65
CA GLN A 71 7.11 21.38 -3.57
C GLN A 71 8.40 20.72 -4.02
N TYR A 72 8.31 19.58 -4.70
CA TYR A 72 9.46 18.85 -5.24
C TYR A 72 10.25 19.70 -6.25
N ARG A 73 9.56 20.37 -7.19
CA ARG A 73 10.22 21.31 -8.13
C ARG A 73 10.85 22.50 -7.41
N LYS A 74 10.19 23.05 -6.39
CA LYS A 74 10.75 24.15 -5.59
C LYS A 74 12.03 23.71 -4.87
N ALA A 75 12.06 22.52 -4.29
CA ALA A 75 13.24 21.97 -3.64
C ALA A 75 14.41 21.83 -4.63
N ILE A 76 14.17 21.22 -5.80
CA ILE A 76 15.21 21.08 -6.85
C ILE A 76 15.73 22.44 -7.30
N ARG A 77 14.84 23.39 -7.60
CA ARG A 77 15.23 24.74 -8.02
C ARG A 77 15.97 25.52 -6.93
N SER A 78 15.65 25.26 -5.66
CA SER A 78 16.35 25.87 -4.53
C SER A 78 17.80 25.38 -4.47
N VAL A 79 18.02 24.08 -4.68
CA VAL A 79 19.37 23.51 -4.74
C VAL A 79 20.14 24.09 -5.92
N GLU A 80 19.54 24.18 -7.10
CA GLU A 80 20.22 24.73 -8.30
C GLU A 80 20.58 26.21 -8.18
N ARG A 81 19.85 26.97 -7.37
CA ARG A 81 20.04 28.42 -7.25
C ARG A 81 20.94 28.82 -6.08
N TYR A 82 20.87 28.09 -4.98
CA TYR A 82 21.47 28.51 -3.70
C TYR A 82 22.49 27.52 -3.14
N ALA A 83 22.69 26.36 -3.77
CA ALA A 83 23.66 25.40 -3.31
C ALA A 83 24.95 25.50 -4.14
N GLU A 84 26.08 25.47 -3.46
CA GLU A 84 27.40 25.51 -4.07
C GLU A 84 27.91 24.08 -4.29
N PRO A 85 28.66 23.79 -5.37
CA PRO A 85 29.30 22.49 -5.55
C PRO A 85 30.24 22.19 -4.38
N TRP A 86 30.37 20.90 -4.04
CA TRP A 86 31.35 20.47 -3.05
C TRP A 86 32.79 20.85 -3.43
N ASP A 87 33.59 21.08 -2.40
CA ASP A 87 35.03 21.27 -2.49
C ASP A 87 35.75 19.97 -2.90
N GLU A 88 37.04 20.06 -3.19
CA GLU A 88 37.83 18.92 -3.65
C GLU A 88 37.96 17.83 -2.58
N GLN A 89 38.03 18.20 -1.30
CA GLN A 89 38.16 17.25 -0.20
C GLN A 89 36.91 16.38 -0.05
N THR A 90 35.71 16.99 -0.05
CA THR A 90 34.44 16.24 0.03
C THR A 90 34.26 15.33 -1.19
N ASN A 91 34.65 15.79 -2.39
CA ASN A 91 34.63 14.96 -3.59
C ASN A 91 35.62 13.78 -3.51
N ALA A 92 36.77 13.95 -2.85
CA ALA A 92 37.71 12.86 -2.60
C ALA A 92 37.14 11.83 -1.62
N LEU A 93 36.45 12.26 -0.55
CA LEU A 93 35.75 11.37 0.37
C LEU A 93 34.63 10.58 -0.33
N LEU A 94 33.88 11.21 -1.23
CA LEU A 94 32.89 10.49 -2.04
C LEU A 94 33.53 9.35 -2.86
N LYS A 95 34.73 9.57 -3.43
CA LYS A 95 35.46 8.51 -4.14
C LYS A 95 35.87 7.38 -3.20
N GLN A 96 36.25 7.67 -1.96
CA GLN A 96 36.53 6.65 -0.95
C GLN A 96 35.27 5.83 -0.62
N VAL A 97 34.12 6.47 -0.44
CA VAL A 97 32.82 5.80 -0.22
C VAL A 97 32.45 4.90 -1.41
N GLN A 98 32.67 5.36 -2.64
CA GLN A 98 32.44 4.57 -3.87
C GLN A 98 33.31 3.31 -3.90
N GLN A 99 34.58 3.43 -3.51
CA GLN A 99 35.50 2.30 -3.42
C GLN A 99 35.10 1.33 -2.30
N GLN A 100 34.74 1.84 -1.11
CA GLN A 100 34.31 1.04 0.03
C GLN A 100 33.04 0.22 -0.29
N THR A 101 32.07 0.83 -0.97
CA THR A 101 30.80 0.17 -1.34
C THR A 101 30.91 -0.71 -2.59
N ARG A 102 32.02 -0.62 -3.35
CA ARG A 102 32.28 -1.33 -4.63
C ARG A 102 31.18 -1.12 -5.68
N ARG A 103 30.48 0.01 -5.62
CA ARG A 103 29.41 0.38 -6.55
C ARG A 103 29.56 1.84 -6.90
N ILE A 104 29.56 2.16 -8.19
CA ILE A 104 29.72 3.53 -8.68
C ILE A 104 28.41 3.98 -9.30
N ILE A 105 27.72 4.87 -8.61
CA ILE A 105 26.58 5.64 -9.12
C ILE A 105 26.97 7.11 -9.27
N LYS A 106 26.47 7.75 -10.33
CA LYS A 106 26.65 9.18 -10.57
C LYS A 106 25.80 9.96 -9.57
N VAL A 107 26.47 10.73 -8.71
CA VAL A 107 25.87 11.60 -7.71
C VAL A 107 26.55 12.95 -7.78
N GLN A 108 25.76 14.02 -7.72
CA GLN A 108 26.26 15.39 -7.65
C GLN A 108 26.19 15.87 -6.20
N GLY A 109 27.27 16.46 -5.72
CA GLY A 109 27.35 16.98 -4.35
C GLY A 109 27.19 18.49 -4.31
N TYR A 110 26.37 18.96 -3.36
CA TYR A 110 26.18 20.38 -3.11
C TYR A 110 26.17 20.71 -1.62
N THR A 111 26.60 21.92 -1.25
CA THR A 111 26.52 22.48 0.10
C THR A 111 25.51 23.62 0.10
N ALA A 112 24.62 23.66 1.10
CA ALA A 112 23.61 24.71 1.22
C ALA A 112 23.42 25.15 2.67
N ALA A 113 23.59 26.45 2.93
CA ALA A 113 23.38 27.04 4.27
C ALA A 113 21.91 27.02 4.74
N SER A 114 20.96 26.86 3.81
CA SER A 114 19.51 26.84 4.12
C SER A 114 18.99 25.50 4.64
N VAL A 115 19.87 24.51 4.79
CA VAL A 115 19.53 23.13 5.15
C VAL A 115 20.09 22.80 6.53
N GLU A 116 19.29 22.12 7.36
CA GLU A 116 19.69 21.76 8.74
C GLU A 116 20.36 20.38 8.83
N SER A 117 20.06 19.46 7.89
CA SER A 117 20.58 18.09 7.84
C SER A 117 21.00 17.68 6.45
N ALA A 118 21.99 16.80 6.33
CA ALA A 118 22.30 16.17 5.05
C ALA A 118 21.08 15.39 4.53
N PHE A 119 20.86 15.43 3.22
CA PHE A 119 19.86 14.59 2.56
C PHE A 119 20.15 14.37 1.07
N GLY A 120 19.78 13.20 0.57
CA GLY A 120 19.72 12.88 -0.85
C GLY A 120 18.38 13.27 -1.51
N ILE A 121 18.43 13.91 -2.68
CA ILE A 121 17.25 14.17 -3.53
C ILE A 121 17.49 13.69 -4.97
N GLY A 122 16.41 13.31 -5.64
CA GLY A 122 16.40 13.00 -7.06
C GLY A 122 16.46 11.50 -7.37
N VAL A 123 15.55 11.05 -8.23
CA VAL A 123 15.50 9.65 -8.69
C VAL A 123 16.46 9.41 -9.86
N ILE A 124 16.35 10.27 -10.89
CA ILE A 124 17.16 10.19 -12.11
C ILE A 124 18.51 10.86 -11.88
N HIS A 125 18.48 12.15 -11.54
CA HIS A 125 19.66 12.96 -11.21
C HIS A 125 19.83 13.01 -9.70
N LYS A 126 20.67 12.13 -9.17
CA LYS A 126 20.91 11.98 -7.73
C LYS A 126 21.80 13.12 -7.24
N ARG A 127 21.35 13.83 -6.21
CA ARG A 127 22.07 14.95 -5.60
C ARG A 127 22.12 14.73 -4.09
N ILE A 128 23.30 14.84 -3.48
CA ILE A 128 23.44 14.90 -2.02
C ILE A 128 23.65 16.36 -1.65
N ILE A 129 22.84 16.84 -0.70
CA ILE A 129 22.95 18.19 -0.17
C ILE A 129 23.45 18.09 1.26
N LEU A 130 24.55 18.77 1.54
CA LEU A 130 25.10 18.90 2.88
C LEU A 130 24.76 20.29 3.44
N PRO A 131 24.47 20.39 4.75
CA PRO A 131 24.37 21.68 5.41
C PRO A 131 25.77 22.30 5.48
N ASP A 132 25.81 23.63 5.50
CA ASP A 132 27.05 24.38 5.72
C ASP A 132 27.46 24.30 7.20
N LYS A 133 28.26 23.28 7.53
CA LYS A 133 28.71 22.95 8.88
C LYS A 133 30.12 22.39 8.82
N ASP A 134 30.89 22.68 9.87
CA ASP A 134 32.21 22.08 10.06
C ASP A 134 32.05 20.62 10.47
N TYR A 135 32.46 19.72 9.59
CA TYR A 135 32.56 18.28 9.86
C TYR A 135 34.00 17.89 10.07
N THR A 136 34.25 16.97 11.01
CA THR A 136 35.49 16.20 10.94
C THR A 136 35.47 15.30 9.70
N GLU A 137 36.65 14.97 9.16
CA GLU A 137 36.76 14.08 7.99
C GLU A 137 36.03 12.74 8.20
N ALA A 138 36.13 12.19 9.41
CA ALA A 138 35.46 10.95 9.79
C ALA A 138 33.94 11.09 9.83
N GLU A 139 33.42 12.19 10.40
CA GLU A 139 31.97 12.45 10.42
C GLU A 139 31.44 12.62 9.00
N LEU A 140 32.10 13.43 8.18
CA LEU A 140 31.71 13.65 6.80
C LEU A 140 31.71 12.34 5.99
N HIS A 141 32.72 11.50 6.17
CA HIS A 141 32.76 10.16 5.57
C HIS A 141 31.54 9.32 5.94
N TYR A 142 31.15 9.29 7.22
CA TYR A 142 29.97 8.54 7.68
C TYR A 142 28.66 9.09 7.13
N VAL A 143 28.51 10.42 7.07
CA VAL A 143 27.33 11.08 6.49
C VAL A 143 27.21 10.75 5.01
N LEU A 144 28.30 10.89 4.25
CA LEU A 144 28.32 10.55 2.84
C LEU A 144 28.04 9.07 2.62
N LEU A 145 28.62 8.18 3.42
CA LEU A 145 28.37 6.74 3.34
C LEU A 145 26.89 6.41 3.57
N HIS A 146 26.22 7.07 4.51
CA HIS A 146 24.79 6.92 4.76
C HIS A 146 23.94 7.38 3.57
N GLU A 147 24.08 8.64 3.16
CA GLU A 147 23.31 9.23 2.05
C GLU A 147 23.55 8.49 0.71
N TYR A 148 24.80 8.08 0.46
CA TYR A 148 25.14 7.29 -0.71
C TYR A 148 24.47 5.91 -0.68
N THR A 149 24.41 5.28 0.49
CA THR A 149 23.78 3.98 0.67
C THR A 149 22.28 4.02 0.40
N HIS A 150 21.58 5.12 0.72
CA HIS A 150 20.17 5.30 0.33
C HIS A 150 19.96 5.23 -1.18
N PHE A 151 20.86 5.85 -1.96
CA PHE A 151 20.79 5.79 -3.41
C PHE A 151 21.12 4.40 -3.95
N LEU A 152 22.09 3.69 -3.37
CA LEU A 152 22.41 2.30 -3.72
C LEU A 152 21.23 1.35 -3.44
N ASN A 153 20.46 1.64 -2.41
CA ASN A 153 19.30 0.86 -1.99
C ASN A 153 18.00 1.24 -2.70
N HIS A 154 18.02 2.27 -3.57
CA HIS A 154 16.87 2.85 -4.25
C HIS A 154 15.79 3.41 -3.31
N ASP A 155 16.18 3.81 -2.09
CA ASP A 155 15.23 4.21 -1.05
C ASP A 155 14.44 5.47 -1.46
N THR A 156 15.04 6.38 -2.24
CA THR A 156 14.35 7.55 -2.82
C THR A 156 13.16 7.16 -3.71
N ILE A 157 13.27 6.07 -4.47
CA ILE A 157 12.17 5.57 -5.32
C ILE A 157 11.06 5.01 -4.45
N VAL A 158 11.42 4.24 -3.42
CA VAL A 158 10.44 3.68 -2.47
C VAL A 158 9.69 4.80 -1.75
N LYS A 159 10.39 5.82 -1.24
CA LYS A 159 9.79 7.02 -0.61
C LYS A 159 8.84 7.74 -1.59
N LEU A 160 9.19 7.86 -2.87
CA LEU A 160 8.32 8.44 -3.90
C LEU A 160 7.05 7.61 -4.11
N LEU A 161 7.17 6.28 -4.31
CA LEU A 161 6.01 5.40 -4.54
C LEU A 161 5.03 5.43 -3.37
N VAL A 162 5.53 5.48 -2.15
CA VAL A 162 4.70 5.53 -0.94
C VAL A 162 4.04 6.88 -0.77
N THR A 163 4.72 7.96 -1.11
CA THR A 163 4.10 9.28 -1.17
C THR A 163 2.95 9.31 -2.18
N LEU A 164 3.15 8.74 -3.38
CA LEU A 164 2.08 8.62 -4.39
C LEU A 164 0.92 7.75 -3.90
N PHE A 165 1.21 6.63 -3.22
CA PHE A 165 0.20 5.80 -2.59
C PHE A 165 -0.64 6.58 -1.56
N CYS A 166 0.00 7.38 -0.71
CA CYS A 166 -0.69 8.25 0.23
C CYS A 166 -1.54 9.33 -0.45
N ILE A 167 -1.13 9.82 -1.62
CA ILE A 167 -1.91 10.79 -2.42
C ILE A 167 -3.16 10.13 -3.02
N ILE A 168 -3.08 8.87 -3.45
CA ILE A 168 -4.23 8.10 -3.97
C ILE A 168 -5.23 7.82 -2.84
N PHE A 169 -4.74 7.44 -1.66
CA PHE A 169 -5.55 7.09 -0.48
C PHE A 169 -5.58 8.20 0.56
N TRP A 170 -5.61 9.46 0.13
CA TRP A 170 -5.48 10.61 1.03
C TRP A 170 -6.56 10.68 2.13
N TRP A 171 -7.71 10.06 1.89
CA TRP A 171 -8.81 9.96 2.85
C TRP A 171 -8.58 8.89 3.93
N ASN A 172 -7.63 7.96 3.72
CA ASN A 172 -7.37 6.84 4.61
C ASN A 172 -6.21 7.17 5.57
N PRO A 173 -6.45 7.37 6.88
CA PRO A 173 -5.39 7.70 7.83
C PRO A 173 -4.32 6.60 7.98
N VAL A 174 -4.66 5.34 7.73
CA VAL A 174 -3.76 4.19 7.89
C VAL A 174 -2.56 4.26 6.94
N VAL A 175 -2.72 4.86 5.75
CA VAL A 175 -1.62 4.93 4.79
C VAL A 175 -0.48 5.85 5.27
N TYR A 176 -0.77 6.81 6.15
CA TYR A 176 0.24 7.67 6.75
C TYR A 176 1.00 6.97 7.89
N LEU A 177 0.33 6.10 8.64
CA LEU A 177 0.99 5.22 9.61
C LEU A 177 1.96 4.28 8.88
N LEU A 178 1.48 3.69 7.78
CA LEU A 178 2.27 2.87 6.89
C LEU A 178 3.48 3.62 6.32
N GLN A 179 3.29 4.86 5.86
CA GLN A 179 4.38 5.69 5.35
C GLN A 179 5.49 5.85 6.39
N LYS A 180 5.12 6.20 7.62
CA LYS A 180 6.04 6.40 8.73
C LYS A 180 6.81 5.12 9.07
N ASP A 181 6.11 4.00 9.21
CA ASP A 181 6.74 2.71 9.51
C ASP A 181 7.71 2.30 8.40
N LEU A 182 7.34 2.55 7.14
CA LEU A 182 8.22 2.25 6.02
C LEU A 182 9.45 3.16 6.00
N GLU A 183 9.29 4.46 6.26
CA GLU A 183 10.41 5.40 6.36
C GLU A 183 11.41 4.94 7.43
N GLN A 184 10.94 4.58 8.62
CA GLN A 184 11.78 4.01 9.69
C GLN A 184 12.49 2.72 9.26
N ASN A 185 11.78 1.82 8.58
CA ASN A 185 12.37 0.59 8.04
C ASN A 185 13.45 0.86 6.98
N LEU A 186 13.30 1.91 6.16
CA LEU A 186 14.32 2.30 5.18
C LEU A 186 15.57 2.84 5.87
N GLU A 187 15.42 3.63 6.94
CA GLU A 187 16.54 4.12 7.75
C GLU A 187 17.30 2.96 8.42
N ILE A 188 16.59 2.03 9.08
CA ILE A 188 17.20 0.84 9.69
C ILE A 188 17.93 -0.02 8.64
N LYS A 189 17.31 -0.23 7.47
CA LYS A 189 17.91 -0.97 6.36
C LYS A 189 19.19 -0.30 5.86
N CYS A 190 19.18 1.04 5.76
CA CYS A 190 20.34 1.82 5.37
C CYS A 190 21.47 1.66 6.40
N ASP A 191 21.17 1.89 7.69
CA ASP A 191 22.13 1.75 8.78
C ASP A 191 22.74 0.36 8.87
N LEU A 192 21.92 -0.69 8.71
CA LEU A 192 22.40 -2.07 8.65
C LEU A 192 23.31 -2.34 7.43
N SER A 193 23.02 -1.70 6.30
CA SER A 193 23.85 -1.81 5.10
C SER A 193 25.21 -1.14 5.28
N VAL A 194 25.24 0.02 5.95
CA VAL A 194 26.47 0.72 6.33
C VAL A 194 27.25 -0.09 7.37
N ALA A 195 26.59 -0.59 8.41
CA ALA A 195 27.23 -1.36 9.47
C ALA A 195 27.94 -2.64 8.97
N ARG A 196 27.51 -3.20 7.82
CA ARG A 196 28.17 -4.33 7.15
C ARG A 196 29.57 -4.01 6.64
N THR A 197 29.84 -2.75 6.29
CA THR A 197 31.14 -2.32 5.76
C THR A 197 32.06 -1.76 6.83
N LEU A 198 31.64 -1.78 8.11
CA LEU A 198 32.33 -1.18 9.25
C LEU A 198 32.66 -2.23 10.32
N CYS A 199 33.80 -2.04 10.99
CA CYS A 199 34.18 -2.80 12.18
C CYS A 199 33.43 -2.29 13.44
N SER A 200 33.55 -3.01 14.55
CA SER A 200 32.78 -2.66 15.77
C SER A 200 33.06 -1.24 16.30
N LYS A 201 34.31 -0.76 16.20
CA LYS A 201 34.66 0.60 16.65
C LYS A 201 34.08 1.66 15.72
N GLU A 202 34.17 1.43 14.41
CA GLU A 202 33.63 2.32 13.38
C GLU A 202 32.10 2.39 13.43
N ARG A 203 31.41 1.28 13.71
CA ARG A 203 29.94 1.29 13.91
C ARG A 203 29.52 2.21 15.04
N ALA A 204 30.24 2.19 16.17
CA ALA A 204 29.95 3.06 17.29
C ALA A 204 30.25 4.54 16.96
N ALA A 205 31.30 4.83 16.18
CA ALA A 205 31.59 6.16 15.70
C ALA A 205 30.50 6.66 14.74
N TYR A 206 30.13 5.84 13.75
CA TYR A 206 29.03 6.08 12.81
C TYR A 206 27.73 6.42 13.54
N LEU A 207 27.29 5.57 14.47
CA LEU A 207 26.06 5.80 15.21
C LEU A 207 26.08 7.12 15.99
N ARG A 208 27.22 7.48 16.60
CA ARG A 208 27.38 8.77 17.28
C ARG A 208 27.22 9.95 16.31
N THR A 209 27.81 9.88 15.11
CA THR A 209 27.66 10.90 14.07
C THR A 209 26.20 11.06 13.66
N ILE A 210 25.50 9.96 13.37
CA ILE A 210 24.08 9.99 12.98
C ILE A 210 23.20 10.57 14.10
N LEU A 211 23.44 10.19 15.36
CA LEU A 211 22.70 10.75 16.49
C LEU A 211 22.91 12.25 16.67
N ALA A 212 24.14 12.74 16.46
CA ALA A 212 24.43 14.17 16.52
C ALA A 212 23.65 14.95 15.44
N LEU A 213 23.58 14.40 14.21
CA LEU A 213 22.79 14.98 13.13
C LEU A 213 21.29 14.99 13.40
N MET A 214 20.75 13.89 13.94
CA MET A 214 19.32 13.79 14.24
C MET A 214 18.88 14.76 15.34
N LYS A 215 19.67 14.87 16.43
CA LYS A 215 19.37 15.81 17.52
C LYS A 215 19.35 17.28 17.08
N GLN A 216 20.09 17.63 16.03
CA GLN A 216 20.02 18.98 15.45
C GLN A 216 18.77 19.22 14.59
N SER A 217 18.14 18.16 14.08
CA SER A 217 17.04 18.22 13.10
C SER A 217 15.64 18.16 13.72
N ASP A 218 15.53 17.78 15.00
CA ASP A 218 14.26 17.44 15.68
C ASP A 218 13.29 18.61 15.92
N ARG A 219 13.60 19.83 15.47
CA ARG A 219 12.81 21.01 15.82
C ARG A 219 11.53 21.23 15.00
N LYS A 220 11.24 20.51 13.89
CA LYS A 220 10.20 21.00 12.95
C LYS A 220 9.34 20.04 12.13
N HIS A 221 9.35 18.71 12.30
CA HIS A 221 8.43 17.86 11.52
C HIS A 221 6.99 17.88 12.06
N ARG A 222 6.16 18.79 11.53
CA ARG A 222 4.71 18.79 11.71
C ARG A 222 4.05 18.03 10.56
N ILE A 223 3.49 16.85 10.85
CA ILE A 223 2.65 16.13 9.89
C ILE A 223 1.36 16.94 9.69
N PRO A 224 0.94 17.24 8.44
CA PRO A 224 -0.15 18.18 8.15
C PRO A 224 -1.56 17.63 8.40
N PHE A 225 -1.72 16.44 8.99
CA PHE A 225 -3.02 15.80 9.19
C PHE A 225 -3.37 15.70 10.67
N ALA A 226 -4.50 16.31 11.07
CA ALA A 226 -4.95 16.36 12.46
C ALA A 226 -5.18 14.97 13.08
N ALA A 227 -5.60 13.97 12.30
CA ALA A 227 -5.77 12.60 12.81
C ALA A 227 -4.43 11.85 13.00
N ALA A 228 -3.39 12.20 12.23
CA ALA A 228 -2.05 11.64 12.41
C ALA A 228 -1.34 12.23 13.65
N ALA A 229 -1.80 13.39 14.14
CA ALA A 229 -1.28 13.99 15.36
C ALA A 229 -1.55 13.15 16.62
N LEU A 230 -2.57 12.26 16.59
CA LEU A 230 -2.84 11.30 17.67
C LEU A 230 -1.78 10.18 17.75
N PHE A 231 -1.03 9.95 16.67
CA PHE A 231 0.01 8.93 16.57
C PHE A 231 1.40 9.58 16.42
N LYS A 232 1.65 10.62 17.22
CA LYS A 232 2.97 11.26 17.26
C LYS A 232 4.05 10.20 17.50
N PRO A 233 5.03 10.07 16.60
CA PRO A 233 6.19 9.25 16.86
C PRO A 233 6.88 9.69 18.13
N ASP A 234 7.27 8.73 18.95
CA ASP A 234 8.35 8.93 19.88
C ASP A 234 9.66 8.90 19.07
N ALA A 235 10.22 10.08 18.82
CA ALA A 235 11.47 10.24 18.07
C ALA A 235 12.63 9.49 18.76
N ASP A 236 12.61 9.44 20.09
CA ASP A 236 13.62 8.74 20.89
C ASP A 236 13.50 7.22 20.71
N ALA A 237 12.27 6.69 20.63
CA ALA A 237 12.05 5.27 20.35
C ALA A 237 12.56 4.87 18.95
N ALA A 238 12.33 5.72 17.93
CA ALA A 238 12.80 5.47 16.58
C ALA A 238 14.34 5.49 16.48
N ILE A 239 14.99 6.41 17.19
CA ILE A 239 16.46 6.45 17.31
C ILE A 239 16.96 5.20 18.02
N LYS A 240 16.35 4.84 19.15
CA LYS A 240 16.74 3.68 19.95
C LYS A 240 16.65 2.38 19.15
N GLU A 241 15.59 2.20 18.37
CA GLU A 241 15.42 1.02 17.51
C GLU A 241 16.56 0.89 16.48
N ARG A 242 16.93 1.99 15.81
CA ARG A 242 18.07 2.01 14.87
C ARG A 242 19.37 1.60 15.56
N PHE A 243 19.63 2.19 16.73
CA PHE A 243 20.82 1.93 17.53
C PHE A 243 20.91 0.47 18.00
N GLU A 244 19.84 -0.03 18.62
CA GLU A 244 19.78 -1.42 19.10
C GLU A 244 19.95 -2.39 17.95
N THR A 245 19.31 -2.14 16.81
CA THR A 245 19.40 -3.01 15.64
C THR A 245 20.81 -3.06 15.05
N VAL A 246 21.50 -1.91 14.96
CA VAL A 246 22.88 -1.84 14.45
C VAL A 246 23.90 -2.40 15.45
N MET A 247 23.69 -2.21 16.76
CA MET A 247 24.57 -2.73 17.80
C MET A 247 24.39 -4.23 18.02
N ALA A 248 23.14 -4.71 18.00
CA ALA A 248 22.79 -6.13 18.05
C ALA A 248 23.09 -6.85 16.72
N TYR A 249 23.58 -6.12 15.71
CA TYR A 249 24.12 -6.70 14.49
C TYR A 249 25.38 -7.52 14.78
N SER A 250 25.16 -8.75 15.25
CA SER A 250 26.03 -9.87 14.93
C SER A 250 25.96 -10.09 13.42
N ALA A 251 27.00 -10.67 12.81
CA ALA A 251 26.98 -11.08 11.40
C ALA A 251 25.99 -12.23 11.18
N ASN A 252 24.72 -12.01 11.53
CA ASN A 252 23.71 -13.02 11.66
C ASN A 252 23.39 -13.51 10.25
N ARG A 253 23.72 -14.77 10.01
CA ARG A 253 23.45 -15.47 8.76
C ARG A 253 21.94 -15.44 8.58
N ARG A 254 21.45 -14.60 7.65
CA ARG A 254 20.01 -14.47 7.35
C ARG A 254 19.41 -15.87 7.30
N ASN A 255 18.55 -16.21 8.27
CA ASN A 255 17.94 -17.52 8.34
C ASN A 255 16.99 -17.66 7.15
N ARG A 256 17.52 -18.21 6.06
CA ARG A 256 16.80 -18.34 4.78
C ARG A 256 15.53 -19.15 4.96
N ALA A 257 15.52 -20.12 5.87
CA ALA A 257 14.34 -20.90 6.20
C ALA A 257 13.25 -20.03 6.83
N ALA A 258 13.56 -19.24 7.86
CA ALA A 258 12.59 -18.33 8.47
C ALA A 258 12.04 -17.32 7.45
N SER A 259 12.91 -16.73 6.62
CA SER A 259 12.48 -15.81 5.55
C SER A 259 11.58 -16.48 4.52
N ALA A 260 11.87 -17.73 4.15
CA ALA A 260 11.05 -18.50 3.21
C ALA A 260 9.68 -18.83 3.81
N VAL A 261 9.64 -19.25 5.08
CA VAL A 261 8.40 -19.54 5.82
C VAL A 261 7.51 -18.30 5.90
N PHE A 262 8.08 -17.14 6.28
CA PHE A 262 7.31 -15.90 6.29
C PHE A 262 6.77 -15.58 4.90
N THR A 263 7.61 -15.65 3.87
CA THR A 263 7.18 -15.35 2.50
C THR A 263 6.07 -16.30 2.04
N SER A 264 6.18 -17.59 2.33
CA SER A 264 5.16 -18.59 1.95
C SER A 264 3.84 -18.36 2.68
N VAL A 265 3.88 -18.09 3.99
CA VAL A 265 2.66 -17.79 4.77
C VAL A 265 1.94 -16.58 4.18
N PHE A 266 2.65 -15.52 3.85
CA PHE A 266 2.03 -14.32 3.27
C PHE A 266 1.51 -14.54 1.84
N THR A 267 2.19 -15.35 1.03
CA THR A 267 1.67 -15.72 -0.29
C THR A 267 0.36 -16.51 -0.15
N VAL A 268 0.29 -17.45 0.80
CA VAL A 268 -0.94 -18.20 1.09
C VAL A 268 -2.06 -17.27 1.55
N LEU A 269 -1.77 -16.32 2.45
CA LEU A 269 -2.75 -15.32 2.90
C LEU A 269 -3.24 -14.43 1.75
N LEU A 270 -2.35 -14.03 0.83
CA LEU A 270 -2.74 -13.26 -0.36
C LEU A 270 -3.70 -14.07 -1.25
N ILE A 271 -3.38 -15.33 -1.52
CA ILE A 271 -4.26 -16.22 -2.30
C ILE A 271 -5.60 -16.40 -1.60
N ALA A 272 -5.59 -16.69 -0.29
CA ALA A 272 -6.80 -16.85 0.52
C ALA A 272 -7.68 -15.59 0.48
N SER A 273 -7.07 -14.40 0.47
CA SER A 273 -7.81 -13.13 0.36
C SER A 273 -8.55 -12.96 -0.97
N TYR A 274 -8.17 -13.67 -2.04
CA TYR A 274 -8.89 -13.71 -3.31
C TYR A 274 -9.93 -14.84 -3.38
N MET A 275 -9.84 -15.84 -2.50
CA MET A 275 -10.78 -16.96 -2.47
C MET A 275 -12.08 -16.63 -1.76
N VAL A 276 -12.10 -15.62 -0.90
CA VAL A 276 -13.31 -15.18 -0.19
C VAL A 276 -13.68 -13.80 -0.67
N LEU A 277 -14.84 -13.67 -1.31
CA LEU A 277 -15.38 -12.39 -1.75
C LEU A 277 -16.68 -12.10 -0.98
N PRO A 278 -16.69 -11.10 -0.09
CA PRO A 278 -17.93 -10.67 0.54
C PRO A 278 -18.82 -9.99 -0.51
N GLN A 279 -20.04 -10.49 -0.67
CA GLN A 279 -21.03 -9.92 -1.57
C GLN A 279 -22.35 -9.63 -0.83
N PRO A 280 -23.04 -8.52 -1.16
CA PRO A 280 -24.37 -8.26 -0.62
C PRO A 280 -25.36 -9.29 -1.17
N GLN A 281 -26.08 -9.95 -0.27
CA GLN A 281 -27.22 -10.77 -0.65
C GLN A 281 -28.47 -9.89 -0.74
N PHE A 282 -29.10 -9.86 -1.91
CA PHE A 282 -30.41 -9.24 -2.09
C PHE A 282 -31.46 -10.33 -2.25
N ALA A 283 -32.64 -10.13 -1.65
CA ALA A 283 -33.79 -10.97 -1.95
C ALA A 283 -34.12 -10.88 -3.45
N ALA A 284 -34.48 -12.01 -4.06
CA ALA A 284 -34.91 -12.04 -5.45
C ALA A 284 -36.06 -11.04 -5.66
N PRO A 285 -36.05 -10.26 -6.77
CA PRO A 285 -37.13 -9.33 -7.05
C PRO A 285 -38.43 -10.11 -7.21
N LYS A 286 -39.46 -9.72 -6.45
CA LYS A 286 -40.81 -10.28 -6.63
C LYS A 286 -41.35 -9.86 -7.98
N SER A 287 -42.01 -10.77 -8.69
CA SER A 287 -42.62 -10.44 -9.97
C SER A 287 -43.65 -9.33 -9.81
N THR A 288 -43.65 -8.38 -10.76
CA THR A 288 -44.62 -7.27 -10.83
C THR A 288 -45.94 -7.66 -11.49
N GLU A 289 -46.05 -8.88 -12.02
CA GLU A 289 -47.26 -9.36 -12.67
C GLU A 289 -48.29 -9.84 -11.63
N PRO A 290 -49.57 -9.42 -11.75
CA PRO A 290 -50.60 -9.70 -10.75
C PRO A 290 -50.98 -11.19 -10.58
N GLN A 291 -50.46 -12.07 -11.42
CA GLN A 291 -50.70 -13.53 -11.38
C GLN A 291 -49.40 -14.35 -11.42
N ALA A 292 -48.24 -13.72 -11.24
CA ALA A 292 -47.00 -14.46 -11.18
C ALA A 292 -46.87 -15.18 -9.83
N ILE A 293 -46.59 -16.49 -9.91
CA ILE A 293 -46.34 -17.34 -8.76
C ILE A 293 -44.83 -17.50 -8.66
N ASP A 294 -44.23 -16.88 -7.64
CA ASP A 294 -42.83 -17.09 -7.33
C ASP A 294 -42.68 -18.45 -6.64
N PHE A 295 -41.87 -19.34 -7.20
CA PHE A 295 -41.59 -20.65 -6.63
C PHE A 295 -40.08 -20.95 -6.61
N ASN A 296 -39.70 -21.82 -5.68
CA ASN A 296 -38.32 -22.31 -5.55
C ASN A 296 -38.31 -23.85 -5.51
N SER A 297 -37.11 -24.44 -5.42
CA SER A 297 -36.93 -25.89 -5.34
C SER A 297 -37.49 -26.55 -4.08
N ASP A 298 -37.87 -25.78 -3.05
CA ASP A 298 -38.46 -26.34 -1.81
C ASP A 298 -39.97 -26.59 -1.97
N ILE A 299 -40.63 -25.79 -2.81
CA ILE A 299 -42.10 -25.81 -2.97
C ILE A 299 -42.55 -26.28 -4.34
N ALA A 300 -41.62 -26.55 -5.27
CA ALA A 300 -41.95 -26.98 -6.62
C ALA A 300 -41.06 -28.14 -7.10
N TYR A 301 -41.65 -29.03 -7.89
CA TYR A 301 -40.97 -30.15 -8.55
C TYR A 301 -41.57 -30.43 -9.93
N ILE A 302 -40.82 -31.13 -10.77
CA ILE A 302 -41.29 -31.58 -12.09
C ILE A 302 -41.80 -33.02 -11.94
N LYS A 303 -43.04 -33.27 -12.33
CA LYS A 303 -43.62 -34.61 -12.42
C LYS A 303 -43.60 -35.09 -13.88
N GLN A 304 -43.08 -36.28 -14.12
CA GLN A 304 -43.23 -36.98 -15.40
C GLN A 304 -44.28 -38.07 -15.25
N ASP A 305 -45.33 -38.02 -16.09
CA ASP A 305 -46.40 -39.01 -16.08
C ASP A 305 -46.05 -40.25 -16.93
N HIS A 306 -46.82 -41.33 -16.79
CA HIS A 306 -46.61 -42.60 -17.49
C HIS A 306 -46.63 -42.49 -19.03
N VAL A 307 -47.29 -41.44 -19.56
CA VAL A 307 -47.39 -41.14 -20.99
C VAL A 307 -46.18 -40.32 -21.50
N GLY A 308 -45.27 -39.93 -20.60
CA GLY A 308 -44.07 -39.14 -20.93
C GLY A 308 -44.30 -37.63 -20.94
N GLU A 309 -45.45 -37.15 -20.48
CA GLU A 309 -45.75 -35.72 -20.34
C GLU A 309 -45.16 -35.15 -19.05
N TYR A 310 -44.74 -33.88 -19.11
CA TYR A 310 -44.12 -33.16 -17.99
C TYR A 310 -45.09 -32.14 -17.39
N TRP A 311 -45.11 -32.08 -16.06
CA TRP A 311 -45.97 -31.20 -15.28
C TRP A 311 -45.15 -30.49 -14.21
N LEU A 312 -45.25 -29.17 -14.15
CA LEU A 312 -44.72 -28.37 -13.05
C LEU A 312 -45.73 -28.37 -11.91
N CYS A 313 -45.34 -28.91 -10.77
CA CYS A 313 -46.17 -28.97 -9.57
C CYS A 313 -45.63 -27.99 -8.54
N ILE A 314 -46.38 -26.93 -8.25
CA ILE A 314 -46.09 -25.94 -7.21
C ILE A 314 -47.03 -26.20 -6.03
N GLN A 315 -46.53 -26.12 -4.80
CA GLN A 315 -47.31 -26.32 -3.60
C GLN A 315 -48.51 -25.35 -3.54
N ASN A 316 -49.72 -25.90 -3.31
CA ASN A 316 -51.00 -25.20 -3.27
C ASN A 316 -51.52 -24.64 -4.60
N GLU A 317 -50.89 -25.01 -5.73
CA GLU A 317 -51.33 -24.61 -7.07
C GLU A 317 -51.71 -25.82 -7.92
N GLN A 318 -52.51 -25.59 -8.97
CA GLN A 318 -52.84 -26.65 -9.92
C GLN A 318 -51.63 -27.00 -10.79
N PRO A 319 -51.35 -28.29 -11.05
CA PRO A 319 -50.23 -28.70 -11.91
C PRO A 319 -50.32 -28.06 -13.31
N ILE A 320 -49.22 -27.45 -13.74
CA ILE A 320 -49.13 -26.76 -15.02
C ILE A 320 -48.41 -27.68 -16.01
N LYS A 321 -49.04 -27.97 -17.15
CA LYS A 321 -48.39 -28.77 -18.20
C LYS A 321 -47.27 -27.96 -18.85
N VAL A 322 -46.08 -28.53 -18.91
CA VAL A 322 -44.88 -27.89 -19.47
C VAL A 322 -44.32 -28.70 -20.64
N LYS A 323 -43.66 -28.03 -21.57
CA LYS A 323 -42.95 -28.71 -22.66
C LYS A 323 -41.70 -29.38 -22.12
N LYS A 324 -41.21 -30.40 -22.85
CA LYS A 324 -39.97 -31.10 -22.49
C LYS A 324 -38.77 -30.15 -22.37
N GLU A 325 -38.65 -29.16 -23.26
CA GLU A 325 -37.58 -28.15 -23.23
C GLU A 325 -37.62 -27.30 -21.94
N GLU A 326 -38.81 -26.97 -21.46
CA GLU A 326 -39.01 -26.22 -20.22
C GLU A 326 -38.71 -27.10 -18.99
N ALA A 327 -39.10 -28.37 -19.02
CA ALA A 327 -38.76 -29.34 -17.99
C ALA A 327 -37.24 -29.56 -17.89
N ASP A 328 -36.54 -29.68 -19.02
CA ASP A 328 -35.09 -29.82 -19.09
C ASP A 328 -34.39 -28.55 -18.54
N PHE A 329 -34.94 -27.37 -18.82
CA PHE A 329 -34.48 -26.11 -18.23
C PHE A 329 -34.62 -26.09 -16.69
N TYR A 330 -35.80 -26.44 -16.16
CA TYR A 330 -36.03 -26.48 -14.71
C TYR A 330 -35.16 -27.52 -14.00
N GLN A 331 -34.86 -28.63 -14.67
CA GLN A 331 -33.94 -29.64 -14.15
C GLN A 331 -32.50 -29.09 -14.05
N GLN A 332 -32.06 -28.27 -15.02
CA GLN A 332 -30.75 -27.62 -14.97
C GLN A 332 -30.66 -26.56 -13.87
N THR A 333 -31.78 -25.91 -13.51
CA THR A 333 -31.84 -24.97 -12.39
C THR A 333 -31.98 -25.63 -11.02
N GLY A 334 -32.02 -26.97 -10.98
CA GLY A 334 -31.98 -27.76 -9.74
C GLY A 334 -33.33 -28.25 -9.21
N LEU A 335 -34.43 -28.15 -9.97
CA LEU A 335 -35.70 -28.77 -9.58
C LEU A 335 -35.66 -30.30 -9.70
N GLU A 336 -36.20 -30.99 -8.70
CA GLU A 336 -36.27 -32.46 -8.68
C GLU A 336 -37.30 -32.97 -9.71
N VAL A 337 -36.94 -34.04 -10.42
CA VAL A 337 -37.83 -34.73 -11.36
C VAL A 337 -38.35 -36.02 -10.74
N VAL A 338 -39.62 -36.02 -10.36
CA VAL A 338 -40.31 -37.19 -9.81
C VAL A 338 -41.00 -37.95 -10.94
N LYS A 339 -40.55 -39.17 -11.21
CA LYS A 339 -41.23 -40.11 -12.09
C LYS A 339 -42.24 -40.88 -11.26
N LYS A 340 -43.54 -40.76 -11.58
CA LYS A 340 -44.58 -41.53 -10.90
C LYS A 340 -45.35 -42.36 -11.90
#